data_AF-E3EG89-F1
#
_entry.id   AF-E3EG89-F1
#
_cell.length_a   1.000
_cell.length_b   1.000
_cell.length_c   1.000
_cell.angle_alpha   90.00
_cell.angle_beta   90.00
_cell.angle_gamma   90.00
#
_symmetry.space_group_name_H-M   'P 1'
#
loop_
_entity.id
_entity.type
_entity.pdbx_description
1 polymer ?
#
loop_
_entity_poly.entity_id
_entity_poly.type
_entity_poly.pdbx_seq_one_letter_code
_entity_poly.pdbx_strand_id
1 'polypeptide(L)'
;MRDYPGFNVEQMQDMLLTVFYKPLNERFLIGNEYGNSHNDSYIQNYWANWDLSNMAATIAIGIFCDRQDIYDIGVEYFKNGAGNGSIYNAIPFLHPDGLAQWQESGRDQAHTQLGVGLMATIAEMAWNQGDDLYGWADNRFLRAAEYVAKYNNGEAVPFTTYEWGSGRNGAINSQSGISPASRNEMRPIWAMIYNHYVNRKGLSAPNIAARMALEGTEGGPNLKYPSTFDQLGFGTLLYTRPAGSGDKASIPDGNVSNGIYRFNVRLDGKVMEADNTIEGANVIKSTYAGKENQQWSVTHLGGGQYSIKNVQSGRSLEVTNGSLDHGAKFQLAASTDQDQQKFAFISTGDGYYRITPVISNKPADVTGLSTAEGVPIQQWRYTSNYNQQWKLESIE
;
A
#
# COMPACT_ATOMS: atom_id res chain seq x y z
N MET A 1 -28.43 0.87 15.27
CA MET A 1 -28.09 0.45 16.66
C MET A 1 -28.04 1.64 17.61
N ARG A 2 -27.39 2.76 17.26
CA ARG A 2 -27.31 3.96 18.12
C ARG A 2 -28.67 4.49 18.60
N ASP A 3 -29.69 4.42 17.74
CA ASP A 3 -31.04 4.92 18.08
C ASP A 3 -31.92 3.87 18.76
N TYR A 4 -31.41 2.66 19.05
CA TYR A 4 -32.18 1.65 19.76
C TYR A 4 -32.24 2.00 21.26
N PRO A 5 -33.43 2.19 21.86
CA PRO A 5 -33.54 2.70 23.24
C PRO A 5 -32.86 1.84 24.31
N GLY A 6 -32.71 0.54 24.07
CA GLY A 6 -32.04 -0.38 25.00
C GLY A 6 -30.51 -0.44 24.84
N PHE A 7 -29.92 0.34 23.93
CA PHE A 7 -28.49 0.32 23.68
C PHE A 7 -27.82 1.56 24.30
N ASN A 8 -26.93 1.33 25.26
CA ASN A 8 -26.17 2.41 25.89
C ASN A 8 -24.98 2.81 25.00
N VAL A 9 -25.19 3.86 24.20
CA VAL A 9 -24.18 4.36 23.25
C VAL A 9 -22.93 4.86 23.98
N GLU A 10 -23.09 5.64 25.06
CA GLU A 10 -21.96 6.20 25.81
C GLU A 10 -21.07 5.11 26.41
N GLN A 11 -21.68 4.07 26.99
CA GLN A 11 -20.93 2.94 27.54
C GLN A 11 -20.18 2.17 26.44
N MET A 12 -20.78 2.00 25.26
CA MET A 12 -20.10 1.36 24.14
C MET A 12 -18.92 2.20 23.64
N GLN A 13 -19.11 3.52 23.50
CA GLN A 13 -18.06 4.45 23.09
C GLN A 13 -16.89 4.43 24.07
N ASP A 14 -17.17 4.51 25.38
CA ASP A 14 -16.15 4.43 26.43
C ASP A 14 -15.35 3.12 26.34
N MET A 15 -16.04 1.98 26.21
CA MET A 15 -15.36 0.68 26.05
C MET A 15 -14.49 0.63 24.79
N LEU A 16 -15.02 1.08 23.64
CA LEU A 16 -14.27 1.08 22.38
C LEU A 16 -13.01 1.94 22.45
N LEU A 17 -13.10 3.12 23.08
CA LEU A 17 -11.98 4.05 23.18
C LEU A 17 -10.92 3.61 24.21
N THR A 18 -11.35 3.08 25.36
CA THR A 18 -10.48 2.82 26.51
C THR A 18 -9.96 1.39 26.63
N VAL A 19 -10.59 0.43 25.93
CA VAL A 19 -10.17 -0.98 25.93
C VAL A 19 -9.53 -1.35 24.60
N PHE A 20 -10.13 -0.95 23.48
CA PHE A 20 -9.71 -1.40 22.15
C PHE A 20 -8.79 -0.40 21.46
N TYR A 21 -9.25 0.84 21.24
CA TYR A 21 -8.46 1.82 20.51
C TYR A 21 -7.17 2.17 21.26
N LYS A 22 -7.30 2.72 22.47
CA LYS A 22 -6.18 2.99 23.37
C LYS A 22 -6.30 2.05 24.56
N PRO A 23 -5.40 1.07 24.74
CA PRO A 23 -4.01 1.08 24.25
C PRO A 23 -3.70 0.10 23.10
N LEU A 24 -4.65 -0.60 22.48
CA LEU A 24 -4.32 -1.70 21.56
C LEU A 24 -4.08 -1.22 20.13
N ASN A 25 -5.09 -0.68 19.45
CA ASN A 25 -4.99 -0.36 18.02
C ASN A 25 -4.04 0.82 17.75
N GLU A 26 -4.12 1.89 18.54
CA GLU A 26 -3.23 3.05 18.44
C GLU A 26 -1.77 2.65 18.61
N ARG A 27 -1.45 1.88 19.66
CA ARG A 27 -0.10 1.37 19.91
C ARG A 27 0.36 0.41 18.83
N PHE A 28 -0.53 -0.35 18.20
CA PHE A 28 -0.14 -1.26 17.13
C PHE A 28 0.21 -0.52 15.84
N LEU A 29 -0.57 0.49 15.46
CA LEU A 29 -0.42 1.20 14.20
C LEU A 29 0.62 2.35 14.29
N ILE A 30 0.55 3.19 15.32
CA ILE A 30 1.26 4.49 15.30
C ILE A 30 2.02 4.86 16.58
N GLY A 31 2.14 3.96 17.56
CA GLY A 31 2.76 4.37 18.84
C GLY A 31 4.26 4.74 18.71
N ASN A 32 4.86 5.49 19.67
CA ASN A 32 4.31 5.99 20.94
C ASN A 32 5.09 7.19 21.53
N GLU A 33 4.44 7.89 22.45
CA GLU A 33 5.01 8.88 23.39
C GLU A 33 6.18 8.34 24.28
N TYR A 34 6.46 7.01 24.34
CA TYR A 34 7.51 6.44 25.23
C TYR A 34 8.30 5.19 24.74
N GLY A 35 8.35 4.87 23.43
CA GLY A 35 9.19 3.80 22.85
C GLY A 35 8.57 2.38 22.72
N ASN A 36 8.76 1.76 21.54
CA ASN A 36 8.27 0.45 21.04
C ASN A 36 6.74 0.26 20.93
N SER A 37 6.27 0.22 19.67
CA SER A 37 4.87 0.13 19.25
C SER A 37 4.81 -0.70 17.96
N HIS A 38 3.70 -1.40 17.70
CA HIS A 38 3.60 -2.60 16.85
C HIS A 38 3.87 -3.94 17.58
N ASN A 39 3.29 -4.07 18.79
CA ASN A 39 3.49 -5.21 19.71
C ASN A 39 4.97 -5.54 19.95
N ASP A 40 5.77 -4.49 20.20
CA ASP A 40 7.21 -4.56 20.52
C ASP A 40 8.03 -5.37 19.51
N SER A 41 7.57 -5.43 18.27
CA SER A 41 8.16 -6.20 17.18
C SER A 41 8.64 -5.27 16.07
N TYR A 42 9.49 -5.80 15.18
CA TYR A 42 9.89 -5.07 13.98
C TYR A 42 8.65 -4.71 13.15
N ILE A 43 8.63 -3.55 12.52
CA ILE A 43 7.43 -3.01 11.86
C ILE A 43 6.88 -3.89 10.72
N GLN A 44 7.72 -4.74 10.13
CA GLN A 44 7.32 -5.71 9.10
C GLN A 44 7.10 -7.13 9.65
N ASN A 45 7.15 -7.32 10.97
CA ASN A 45 7.06 -8.64 11.61
C ASN A 45 5.73 -9.33 11.32
N TYR A 46 4.64 -8.59 11.45
CA TYR A 46 3.31 -9.14 11.26
C TYR A 46 2.90 -9.10 9.80
N TRP A 47 2.17 -10.11 9.36
CA TRP A 47 1.56 -10.11 8.04
C TRP A 47 0.48 -9.03 7.92
N ALA A 48 0.10 -8.66 6.68
CA ALA A 48 -0.82 -7.56 6.40
C ALA A 48 -2.13 -7.68 7.17
N ASN A 49 -2.63 -8.90 7.37
CA ASN A 49 -3.84 -9.18 8.14
C ASN A 49 -3.89 -8.59 9.55
N TRP A 50 -2.75 -8.48 10.23
CA TRP A 50 -2.69 -7.94 11.60
C TRP A 50 -2.91 -6.43 11.60
N ASP A 51 -2.15 -5.72 10.76
CA ASP A 51 -2.32 -4.29 10.51
C ASP A 51 -3.73 -3.98 10.01
N LEU A 52 -4.22 -4.72 9.02
CA LEU A 52 -5.54 -4.53 8.44
C LEU A 52 -6.66 -4.72 9.48
N SER A 53 -6.54 -5.71 10.37
CA SER A 53 -7.51 -5.89 11.46
C SER A 53 -7.50 -4.71 12.45
N ASN A 54 -6.32 -4.22 12.81
CA ASN A 54 -6.19 -3.05 13.69
C ASN A 54 -6.70 -1.77 13.02
N MET A 55 -6.45 -1.61 11.73
CA MET A 55 -6.91 -0.48 10.93
C MET A 55 -8.43 -0.50 10.72
N ALA A 56 -9.01 -1.67 10.43
CA ALA A 56 -10.46 -1.85 10.36
C ALA A 56 -11.13 -1.47 11.69
N ALA A 57 -10.59 -1.95 12.82
CA ALA A 57 -11.07 -1.58 14.14
C ALA A 57 -10.95 -0.07 14.39
N THR A 58 -9.80 0.53 14.07
CA THR A 58 -9.56 1.98 14.24
C THR A 58 -10.58 2.82 13.47
N ILE A 59 -10.78 2.54 12.18
CA ILE A 59 -11.75 3.26 11.34
C ILE A 59 -13.17 3.07 11.87
N ALA A 60 -13.57 1.84 12.20
CA ALA A 60 -14.90 1.56 12.74
C ALA A 60 -15.15 2.28 14.07
N ILE A 61 -14.15 2.32 14.96
CA ILE A 61 -14.23 3.03 16.24
C ILE A 61 -14.35 4.54 16.01
N GLY A 62 -13.53 5.10 15.12
CA GLY A 62 -13.60 6.52 14.74
C GLY A 62 -14.98 6.91 14.24
N ILE A 63 -15.55 6.13 13.32
CA ILE A 63 -16.90 6.36 12.78
C ILE A 63 -17.97 6.22 13.88
N PHE A 64 -17.93 5.14 14.67
CA PHE A 64 -18.96 4.91 15.70
C PHE A 64 -18.93 5.96 16.82
N CYS A 65 -17.76 6.45 17.17
CA CYS A 65 -17.55 7.43 18.23
C CYS A 65 -17.60 8.89 17.74
N ASP A 66 -17.88 9.13 16.46
CA ASP A 66 -17.81 10.45 15.82
C ASP A 66 -16.44 11.16 16.05
N ARG A 67 -15.36 10.38 15.98
CA ARG A 67 -13.97 10.82 16.20
C ARG A 67 -13.17 10.82 14.89
N GLN A 68 -13.22 11.96 14.20
CA GLN A 68 -12.51 12.18 12.94
C GLN A 68 -11.00 11.95 13.08
N ASP A 69 -10.40 12.40 14.18
CA ASP A 69 -8.97 12.23 14.45
C ASP A 69 -8.54 10.75 14.54
N ILE A 70 -9.42 9.86 15.02
CA ILE A 70 -9.18 8.41 15.05
C ILE A 70 -9.39 7.81 13.66
N TYR A 71 -10.43 8.23 12.95
CA TYR A 71 -10.67 7.81 11.57
C TYR A 71 -9.48 8.14 10.65
N ASP A 72 -8.97 9.38 10.76
CA ASP A 72 -7.86 9.89 9.96
C ASP A 72 -6.59 9.07 10.17
N ILE A 73 -6.34 8.58 11.39
CA ILE A 73 -5.20 7.67 11.66
C ILE A 73 -5.31 6.40 10.82
N GLY A 74 -6.50 5.81 10.71
CA GLY A 74 -6.71 4.61 9.89
C GLY A 74 -6.52 4.90 8.40
N VAL A 75 -7.08 6.00 7.90
CA VAL A 75 -6.94 6.43 6.50
C VAL A 75 -5.47 6.73 6.16
N GLU A 76 -4.75 7.45 7.02
CA GLU A 76 -3.33 7.73 6.82
C GLU A 76 -2.48 6.47 6.91
N TYR A 77 -2.79 5.54 7.81
CA TYR A 77 -2.08 4.27 7.88
C TYR A 77 -2.28 3.42 6.62
N PHE A 78 -3.49 3.42 6.04
CA PHE A 78 -3.75 2.74 4.76
C PHE A 78 -2.83 3.28 3.64
N LYS A 79 -2.75 4.61 3.52
CA LYS A 79 -2.00 5.29 2.45
C LYS A 79 -0.48 5.22 2.66
N ASN A 80 -0.04 5.49 3.90
CA ASN A 80 1.33 5.86 4.24
C ASN A 80 1.92 5.07 5.42
N GLY A 81 1.20 4.09 5.98
CA GLY A 81 1.63 3.32 7.15
C GLY A 81 2.92 2.54 6.93
N ALA A 82 3.72 2.44 8.00
CA ALA A 82 5.03 1.78 7.94
C ALA A 82 4.93 0.24 7.93
N GLY A 83 3.88 -0.33 8.53
CA GLY A 83 3.69 -1.78 8.63
C GLY A 83 2.99 -2.40 7.42
N ASN A 84 2.86 -3.73 7.45
CA ASN A 84 2.53 -4.52 6.26
C ASN A 84 1.10 -4.39 5.75
N GLY A 85 0.20 -3.72 6.49
CA GLY A 85 -1.19 -3.48 6.06
C GLY A 85 -1.40 -2.24 5.20
N SER A 86 -0.42 -1.33 5.13
CA SER A 86 -0.51 -0.19 4.23
C SER A 86 -0.44 -0.65 2.77
N ILE A 87 -1.07 0.07 1.86
CA ILE A 87 -1.39 -0.42 0.52
C ILE A 87 -0.15 -0.86 -0.29
N TYR A 88 0.96 -0.12 -0.19
CA TYR A 88 2.20 -0.47 -0.89
C TYR A 88 2.93 -1.65 -0.25
N ASN A 89 2.78 -1.86 1.06
CA ASN A 89 3.37 -3.01 1.73
C ASN A 89 2.51 -4.28 1.57
N ALA A 90 1.18 -4.15 1.61
CA ALA A 90 0.24 -5.25 1.39
C ALA A 90 0.28 -5.77 -0.06
N ILE A 91 0.53 -4.86 -1.01
CA ILE A 91 0.55 -5.14 -2.44
C ILE A 91 1.90 -4.67 -3.02
N PRO A 92 3.00 -5.41 -2.82
CA PRO A 92 4.35 -4.90 -3.06
C PRO A 92 4.76 -4.83 -4.53
N PHE A 93 4.16 -5.61 -5.42
CA PHE A 93 4.63 -5.73 -6.81
C PHE A 93 3.50 -5.57 -7.80
N LEU A 94 3.75 -4.79 -8.85
CA LEU A 94 2.92 -4.76 -10.04
C LEU A 94 3.61 -5.55 -11.14
N HIS A 95 2.86 -6.42 -11.79
CA HIS A 95 3.35 -7.24 -12.88
C HIS A 95 3.00 -6.62 -14.25
N PRO A 96 3.78 -6.93 -15.29
CA PRO A 96 3.57 -6.38 -16.64
C PRO A 96 2.20 -6.68 -17.26
N ASP A 97 1.51 -7.73 -16.79
CA ASP A 97 0.16 -8.09 -17.23
C ASP A 97 -0.96 -7.25 -16.56
N GLY A 98 -0.59 -6.26 -15.75
CA GLY A 98 -1.51 -5.39 -15.04
C GLY A 98 -1.99 -5.96 -13.69
N LEU A 99 -1.60 -7.17 -13.32
CA LEU A 99 -1.93 -7.74 -12.01
C LEU A 99 -1.00 -7.22 -10.91
N ALA A 100 -1.43 -7.33 -9.65
CA ALA A 100 -0.63 -6.93 -8.50
C ALA A 100 -0.53 -8.06 -7.47
N GLN A 101 0.68 -8.37 -7.02
CA GLN A 101 0.91 -9.46 -6.07
C GLN A 101 0.45 -9.06 -4.67
N TRP A 102 -0.40 -9.87 -4.05
CA TRP A 102 -0.69 -9.78 -2.62
C TRP A 102 0.42 -10.43 -1.80
N GLN A 103 0.91 -9.76 -0.76
CA GLN A 103 2.12 -10.19 -0.07
C GLN A 103 1.99 -11.55 0.65
N GLU A 104 0.81 -11.87 1.19
CA GLU A 104 0.56 -13.15 1.87
C GLU A 104 0.37 -14.34 0.91
N SER A 105 0.38 -14.15 -0.42
CA SER A 105 0.09 -15.21 -1.39
C SER A 105 1.08 -16.38 -1.36
N GLY A 106 2.32 -16.17 -0.90
CA GLY A 106 3.29 -17.25 -0.70
C GLY A 106 3.08 -18.05 0.59
N ARG A 107 2.23 -17.60 1.51
CA ARG A 107 1.90 -18.28 2.78
C ARG A 107 0.80 -19.31 2.55
N ASP A 108 -0.41 -18.82 2.28
CA ASP A 108 -1.58 -19.61 1.92
C ASP A 108 -2.72 -18.70 1.40
N GLN A 109 -3.68 -19.29 0.70
CA GLN A 109 -4.78 -18.55 0.08
C GLN A 109 -5.89 -18.18 1.07
N ALA A 110 -6.01 -18.85 2.21
CA ALA A 110 -7.00 -18.50 3.22
C ALA A 110 -6.67 -17.14 3.84
N HIS A 111 -5.42 -16.93 4.27
CA HIS A 111 -4.93 -15.67 4.82
C HIS A 111 -4.79 -14.59 3.75
N THR A 112 -4.45 -14.95 2.52
CA THR A 112 -4.48 -14.01 1.39
C THR A 112 -5.87 -13.40 1.23
N GLN A 113 -6.91 -14.24 1.18
CA GLN A 113 -8.29 -13.78 1.05
C GLN A 113 -8.80 -13.06 2.30
N LEU A 114 -8.32 -13.40 3.51
CA LEU A 114 -8.60 -12.61 4.73
C LEU A 114 -8.21 -11.14 4.52
N GLY A 115 -6.99 -10.92 4.03
CA GLY A 115 -6.44 -9.58 3.88
C GLY A 115 -7.15 -8.78 2.80
N VAL A 116 -7.46 -9.42 1.68
CA VAL A 116 -8.29 -8.82 0.63
C VAL A 116 -9.66 -8.41 1.19
N GLY A 117 -10.31 -9.26 1.99
CA GLY A 117 -11.59 -8.95 2.63
C GLY A 117 -11.51 -7.79 3.63
N LEU A 118 -10.48 -7.76 4.48
CA LEU A 118 -10.26 -6.66 5.43
C LEU A 118 -9.98 -5.34 4.70
N MET A 119 -9.16 -5.37 3.66
CA MET A 119 -8.87 -4.18 2.84
C MET A 119 -10.12 -3.63 2.15
N ALA A 120 -10.97 -4.52 1.62
CA ALA A 120 -12.27 -4.12 1.07
C ALA A 120 -13.18 -3.50 2.14
N THR A 121 -13.23 -4.09 3.33
CA THR A 121 -14.04 -3.58 4.45
C THR A 121 -13.60 -2.18 4.86
N ILE A 122 -12.29 -1.96 4.96
CA ILE A 122 -11.68 -0.65 5.26
C ILE A 122 -12.05 0.37 4.18
N ALA A 123 -11.87 0.01 2.92
CA ALA A 123 -12.17 0.91 1.80
C ALA A 123 -13.66 1.23 1.68
N GLU A 124 -14.55 0.28 1.99
CA GLU A 124 -16.00 0.52 1.99
C GLU A 124 -16.44 1.40 3.17
N MET A 125 -15.85 1.23 4.35
CA MET A 125 -16.10 2.16 5.48
C MET A 125 -15.67 3.59 5.11
N ALA A 126 -14.48 3.75 4.55
CA ALA A 126 -13.96 5.05 4.12
C ALA A 126 -14.82 5.67 3.00
N TRP A 127 -15.25 4.86 2.03
CA TRP A 127 -16.15 5.31 0.96
C TRP A 127 -17.44 5.91 1.52
N ASN A 128 -18.03 5.25 2.53
CA ASN A 128 -19.24 5.75 3.20
C ASN A 128 -19.00 7.01 4.03
N GLN A 129 -17.74 7.39 4.29
CA GLN A 129 -17.34 8.67 4.87
C GLN A 129 -16.93 9.72 3.82
N GLY A 130 -16.92 9.35 2.53
CA GLY A 130 -16.58 10.24 1.42
C GLY A 130 -15.17 10.07 0.86
N ASP A 131 -14.37 9.12 1.36
CA ASP A 131 -13.00 8.87 0.92
C ASP A 131 -12.87 7.64 0.01
N ASP A 132 -12.39 7.85 -1.22
CA ASP A 132 -12.18 6.80 -2.21
C ASP A 132 -10.83 6.09 -2.01
N LEU A 133 -10.74 5.22 -1.00
CA LEU A 133 -9.58 4.35 -0.80
C LEU A 133 -9.48 3.19 -1.81
N TYR A 134 -10.59 2.83 -2.45
CA TYR A 134 -10.58 1.85 -3.54
C TYR A 134 -9.79 2.37 -4.76
N GLY A 135 -9.96 3.65 -5.08
CA GLY A 135 -9.26 4.34 -6.17
C GLY A 135 -7.81 4.72 -5.87
N TRP A 136 -7.38 4.64 -4.61
CA TRP A 136 -6.02 5.01 -4.21
C TRP A 136 -4.95 4.17 -4.93
N ALA A 137 -3.82 4.82 -5.24
CA ALA A 137 -2.72 4.25 -6.01
C ALA A 137 -3.14 3.62 -7.35
N ASP A 138 -3.99 4.31 -8.13
CA ASP A 138 -4.47 3.88 -9.45
C ASP A 138 -5.17 2.50 -9.40
N ASN A 139 -6.14 2.38 -8.50
CA ASN A 139 -6.89 1.15 -8.23
C ASN A 139 -5.97 -0.06 -7.93
N ARG A 140 -4.86 0.15 -7.21
CA ARG A 140 -3.90 -0.91 -6.87
C ARG A 140 -4.58 -2.11 -6.20
N PHE A 141 -5.61 -1.84 -5.39
CA PHE A 141 -6.37 -2.90 -4.74
C PHE A 141 -7.20 -3.75 -5.73
N LEU A 142 -7.80 -3.16 -6.77
CA LEU A 142 -8.47 -3.94 -7.84
C LEU A 142 -7.50 -4.91 -8.50
N ARG A 143 -6.31 -4.43 -8.87
CA ARG A 143 -5.26 -5.24 -9.52
C ARG A 143 -4.84 -6.42 -8.65
N ALA A 144 -4.81 -6.24 -7.32
CA ALA A 144 -4.49 -7.30 -6.36
C ALA A 144 -5.65 -8.27 -6.14
N ALA A 145 -6.88 -7.78 -6.06
CA ALA A 145 -8.06 -8.63 -5.93
C ALA A 145 -8.27 -9.50 -7.19
N GLU A 146 -8.04 -8.95 -8.40
CA GLU A 146 -8.02 -9.71 -9.66
C GLU A 146 -6.92 -10.78 -9.67
N TYR A 147 -5.73 -10.47 -9.18
CA TYR A 147 -4.62 -11.43 -9.04
C TYR A 147 -5.01 -12.61 -8.15
N VAL A 148 -5.56 -12.32 -6.95
CA VAL A 148 -5.96 -13.36 -5.99
C VAL A 148 -7.12 -14.18 -6.54
N ALA A 149 -8.10 -13.54 -7.19
CA ALA A 149 -9.23 -14.22 -7.82
C ALA A 149 -8.75 -15.17 -8.94
N LYS A 150 -7.88 -14.68 -9.84
CA LYS A 150 -7.31 -15.48 -10.94
C LYS A 150 -6.65 -16.74 -10.42
N TYR A 151 -5.79 -16.62 -9.41
CA TYR A 151 -5.14 -17.77 -8.82
C TYR A 151 -6.13 -18.75 -8.19
N ASN A 152 -7.13 -18.25 -7.46
CA ASN A 152 -8.14 -19.09 -6.81
C ASN A 152 -9.18 -19.69 -7.78
N ASN A 153 -9.30 -19.16 -9.00
CA ASN A 153 -10.05 -19.76 -10.11
C ASN A 153 -9.32 -20.93 -10.78
N GLY A 154 -8.09 -21.25 -10.35
CA GLY A 154 -7.29 -22.36 -10.87
C GLY A 154 -6.23 -21.95 -11.90
N GLU A 155 -6.13 -20.67 -12.24
CA GLU A 155 -5.16 -20.16 -13.21
C GLU A 155 -3.80 -19.81 -12.60
N ALA A 156 -2.75 -19.78 -13.42
CA ALA A 156 -1.44 -19.32 -12.98
C ALA A 156 -1.37 -17.80 -12.87
N VAL A 157 -0.55 -17.31 -11.93
CA VAL A 157 -0.20 -15.90 -11.77
C VAL A 157 1.31 -15.77 -11.61
N PRO A 158 1.92 -14.66 -12.06
CA PRO A 158 3.33 -14.40 -11.79
C PRO A 158 3.58 -14.27 -10.29
N PHE A 159 4.81 -14.55 -9.83
CA PHE A 159 5.18 -14.34 -8.44
C PHE A 159 6.62 -13.84 -8.37
N THR A 160 6.81 -12.68 -7.76
CA THR A 160 8.11 -12.13 -7.40
C THR A 160 8.41 -12.49 -5.95
N THR A 161 9.65 -12.91 -5.67
CA THR A 161 10.10 -13.23 -4.31
C THR A 161 9.73 -12.11 -3.35
N TYR A 162 8.90 -12.45 -2.38
CA TYR A 162 8.50 -11.57 -1.30
C TYR A 162 9.44 -11.75 -0.12
N GLU A 163 9.84 -10.65 0.50
CA GLU A 163 10.73 -10.63 1.66
C GLU A 163 10.14 -9.76 2.76
N TRP A 164 10.33 -10.17 4.01
CA TRP A 164 9.92 -9.39 5.18
C TRP A 164 10.88 -9.60 6.34
N GLY A 165 10.93 -8.63 7.26
CA GLY A 165 11.66 -8.77 8.53
C GLY A 165 10.76 -9.34 9.62
N SER A 166 11.22 -10.34 10.38
CA SER A 166 10.48 -10.95 11.49
C SER A 166 11.16 -10.82 12.85
N GLY A 167 10.40 -11.12 13.90
CA GLY A 167 10.81 -10.98 15.29
C GLY A 167 11.01 -9.52 15.70
N ARG A 168 11.79 -9.32 16.76
CA ARG A 168 12.12 -7.97 17.26
C ARG A 168 13.24 -7.29 16.49
N ASN A 169 14.10 -8.08 15.85
CA ASN A 169 15.33 -7.59 15.20
C ASN A 169 15.19 -7.47 13.67
N GLY A 170 14.03 -7.77 13.09
CA GLY A 170 13.82 -7.72 11.64
C GLY A 170 14.61 -8.78 10.87
N ALA A 171 14.69 -10.00 11.39
CA ALA A 171 15.36 -11.11 10.71
C ALA A 171 14.70 -11.36 9.35
N ILE A 172 15.49 -11.36 8.27
CA ILE A 172 14.94 -11.45 6.92
C ILE A 172 14.44 -12.86 6.63
N ASN A 173 13.22 -12.94 6.14
CA ASN A 173 12.60 -14.14 5.60
C ASN A 173 12.18 -13.88 4.16
N SER A 174 11.93 -14.95 3.42
CA SER A 174 11.45 -14.85 2.05
C SER A 174 10.55 -16.00 1.65
N GLN A 175 9.72 -15.73 0.65
CA GLN A 175 8.95 -16.71 -0.09
C GLN A 175 9.19 -16.44 -1.57
N SER A 176 9.56 -17.47 -2.33
CA SER A 176 9.90 -17.36 -3.75
C SER A 176 8.83 -17.93 -4.68
N GLY A 177 7.70 -18.37 -4.13
CA GLY A 177 6.59 -18.91 -4.91
C GLY A 177 5.25 -18.74 -4.21
N ILE A 178 4.20 -18.73 -5.03
CA ILE A 178 2.81 -18.70 -4.56
C ILE A 178 2.42 -20.05 -3.94
N SER A 179 1.71 -20.02 -2.81
CA SER A 179 1.29 -21.22 -2.08
C SER A 179 -0.04 -21.77 -2.59
N PRO A 180 -0.13 -23.09 -2.88
CA PRO A 180 -1.39 -23.74 -3.22
C PRO A 180 -2.25 -24.09 -2.00
N ALA A 181 -1.76 -23.85 -0.77
CA ALA A 181 -2.51 -24.14 0.45
C ALA A 181 -3.81 -23.31 0.48
N SER A 182 -4.94 -23.96 0.82
CA SER A 182 -6.29 -23.37 0.77
C SER A 182 -6.71 -22.77 -0.58
N ARG A 183 -6.02 -23.11 -1.67
CA ARG A 183 -6.41 -22.63 -3.00
C ARG A 183 -7.83 -23.09 -3.32
N ASN A 184 -8.60 -22.18 -3.92
CA ASN A 184 -10.01 -22.36 -4.24
C ASN A 184 -10.96 -22.41 -3.02
N GLU A 185 -10.46 -22.26 -1.79
CA GLU A 185 -11.33 -22.05 -0.62
C GLU A 185 -12.21 -20.80 -0.84
N MET A 186 -13.52 -20.95 -0.68
CA MET A 186 -14.48 -19.85 -0.84
C MET A 186 -14.59 -19.04 0.43
N ARG A 187 -14.57 -17.71 0.27
CA ARG A 187 -14.77 -16.72 1.33
C ARG A 187 -15.70 -15.63 0.79
N PRO A 188 -16.65 -15.15 1.60
CA PRO A 188 -17.63 -14.19 1.14
C PRO A 188 -17.08 -12.76 1.21
N ILE A 189 -16.10 -12.50 0.35
CA ILE A 189 -15.43 -11.19 0.18
C ILE A 189 -15.70 -10.60 -1.21
N TRP A 190 -16.13 -11.44 -2.16
CA TRP A 190 -16.10 -11.11 -3.57
C TRP A 190 -17.26 -10.21 -3.97
N ALA A 191 -18.42 -10.31 -3.31
CA ALA A 191 -19.59 -9.51 -3.68
C ALA A 191 -19.36 -8.02 -3.38
N MET A 192 -18.73 -7.68 -2.26
CA MET A 192 -18.39 -6.30 -1.92
C MET A 192 -17.47 -5.69 -2.98
N ILE A 193 -16.40 -6.41 -3.32
CA ILE A 193 -15.36 -5.95 -4.25
C ILE A 193 -15.94 -5.82 -5.67
N TYR A 194 -16.66 -6.84 -6.13
CA TYR A 194 -17.31 -6.85 -7.44
C TYR A 194 -18.31 -5.69 -7.57
N ASN A 195 -19.19 -5.53 -6.57
CA ASN A 195 -20.19 -4.48 -6.63
C ASN A 195 -19.58 -3.08 -6.53
N HIS A 196 -18.46 -2.92 -5.84
CA HIS A 196 -17.72 -1.67 -5.90
C HIS A 196 -17.15 -1.42 -7.30
N TYR A 197 -16.23 -2.26 -7.77
CA TYR A 197 -15.50 -1.92 -9.00
C TYR A 197 -16.35 -2.05 -10.26
N VAL A 198 -17.13 -3.12 -10.40
CA VAL A 198 -17.92 -3.38 -11.61
C VAL A 198 -19.21 -2.59 -11.57
N ASN A 199 -20.02 -2.74 -10.52
CA ASN A 199 -21.33 -2.11 -10.50
C ASN A 199 -21.25 -0.63 -10.09
N ARG A 200 -20.48 -0.24 -9.07
CA ARG A 200 -20.40 1.17 -8.64
C ARG A 200 -19.55 2.00 -9.60
N LYS A 201 -18.35 1.52 -9.97
CA LYS A 201 -17.38 2.29 -10.76
C LYS A 201 -17.41 1.98 -12.27
N GLY A 202 -18.10 0.92 -12.72
CA GLY A 202 -18.18 0.57 -14.14
C GLY A 202 -16.88 0.00 -14.72
N LEU A 203 -15.97 -0.50 -13.87
CA LEU A 203 -14.67 -1.04 -14.29
C LEU A 203 -14.78 -2.52 -14.66
N SER A 204 -13.78 -3.01 -15.38
CA SER A 204 -13.66 -4.43 -15.72
C SER A 204 -12.93 -5.19 -14.60
N ALA A 205 -13.51 -6.31 -14.16
CA ALA A 205 -12.94 -7.20 -13.16
C ALA A 205 -13.28 -8.68 -13.49
N PRO A 206 -12.71 -9.25 -14.58
CA PRO A 206 -13.13 -10.54 -15.11
C PRO A 206 -12.86 -11.71 -14.16
N ASN A 207 -11.75 -11.71 -13.42
CA ASN A 207 -11.42 -12.82 -12.52
C ASN A 207 -12.30 -12.80 -11.27
N ILE A 208 -12.58 -11.61 -10.74
CA ILE A 208 -13.54 -11.43 -9.64
C ILE A 208 -14.95 -11.80 -10.11
N ALA A 209 -15.34 -11.42 -11.33
CA ALA A 209 -16.63 -11.82 -11.91
C ALA A 209 -16.76 -13.35 -12.03
N ALA A 210 -15.71 -14.02 -12.50
CA ALA A 210 -15.67 -15.49 -12.57
C ALA A 210 -15.74 -16.12 -11.18
N ARG A 211 -15.06 -15.54 -10.18
CA ARG A 211 -15.11 -16.00 -8.80
C ARG A 211 -16.51 -15.86 -8.19
N MET A 212 -17.16 -14.73 -8.43
CA MET A 212 -18.57 -14.48 -8.06
C MET A 212 -19.52 -15.47 -8.71
N ALA A 213 -19.31 -15.83 -9.98
CA ALA A 213 -20.15 -16.82 -10.67
C ALA A 213 -20.03 -18.22 -10.06
N LEU A 214 -18.86 -18.57 -9.51
CA LEU A 214 -18.64 -19.84 -8.80
C LEU A 214 -19.21 -19.82 -7.37
N GLU A 215 -19.13 -18.69 -6.68
CA GLU A 215 -19.64 -18.54 -5.31
C GLU A 215 -21.17 -18.41 -5.27
N GLY A 216 -21.75 -17.68 -6.23
CA GLY A 216 -23.17 -17.38 -6.27
C GLY A 216 -23.57 -16.35 -5.24
N THR A 217 -24.64 -16.62 -4.48
CA THR A 217 -25.03 -15.77 -3.35
C THR A 217 -24.11 -16.08 -2.18
N GLU A 218 -23.45 -15.06 -1.64
CA GLU A 218 -22.58 -15.23 -0.48
C GLU A 218 -23.38 -15.86 0.67
N GLY A 219 -22.80 -16.91 1.23
CA GLY A 219 -23.24 -17.48 2.50
C GLY A 219 -22.43 -16.88 3.65
N GLY A 220 -22.95 -17.05 4.86
CA GLY A 220 -22.13 -16.86 6.07
C GLY A 220 -20.92 -17.82 6.10
N PRO A 221 -20.10 -17.75 7.15
CA PRO A 221 -18.87 -18.53 7.23
C PRO A 221 -19.07 -20.03 6.95
N ASN A 222 -18.15 -20.58 6.18
CA ASN A 222 -18.10 -21.99 5.90
C ASN A 222 -17.69 -22.75 7.17
N LEU A 223 -18.62 -23.52 7.73
CA LEU A 223 -18.38 -24.31 8.94
C LEU A 223 -17.26 -25.36 8.80
N LYS A 224 -16.84 -25.69 7.57
CA LYS A 224 -15.71 -26.58 7.28
C LYS A 224 -14.36 -25.88 7.43
N TYR A 225 -14.31 -24.55 7.29
CA TYR A 225 -13.08 -23.77 7.24
C TYR A 225 -13.14 -22.63 8.27
N PRO A 226 -12.49 -22.78 9.43
CA PRO A 226 -12.47 -21.77 10.50
C PRO A 226 -11.93 -20.40 10.05
N SER A 227 -11.13 -20.38 8.99
CA SER A 227 -10.63 -19.19 8.33
C SER A 227 -11.72 -18.29 7.74
N THR A 228 -12.96 -18.76 7.57
CA THR A 228 -14.00 -18.00 6.85
C THR A 228 -14.86 -17.10 7.75
N PHE A 229 -14.63 -17.12 9.07
CA PHE A 229 -15.46 -16.44 10.08
C PHE A 229 -15.22 -14.93 10.20
N ASP A 230 -14.20 -14.40 9.54
CA ASP A 230 -13.86 -12.97 9.65
C ASP A 230 -14.75 -12.06 8.77
N GLN A 231 -15.55 -12.63 7.87
CA GLN A 231 -16.53 -11.90 7.07
C GLN A 231 -17.94 -12.43 7.29
N LEU A 232 -18.90 -11.51 7.43
CA LEU A 232 -20.29 -11.83 7.78
C LEU A 232 -21.05 -12.56 6.67
N GLY A 233 -20.61 -12.43 5.42
CA GLY A 233 -21.24 -13.07 4.27
C GLY A 233 -22.56 -12.49 3.81
N PHE A 234 -22.80 -11.21 4.09
CA PHE A 234 -23.99 -10.49 3.64
C PHE A 234 -23.73 -9.60 2.43
N GLY A 235 -22.61 -9.73 1.72
CA GLY A 235 -22.22 -8.78 0.70
C GLY A 235 -23.13 -8.79 -0.54
N THR A 236 -23.66 -9.95 -0.94
CA THR A 236 -24.70 -10.02 -1.96
C THR A 236 -25.97 -9.26 -1.55
N LEU A 237 -26.32 -9.24 -0.26
CA LEU A 237 -27.48 -8.51 0.24
C LEU A 237 -27.19 -7.00 0.37
N LEU A 238 -26.03 -6.63 0.92
CA LEU A 238 -25.73 -5.26 1.35
C LEU A 238 -25.12 -4.39 0.24
N TYR A 239 -24.42 -4.99 -0.73
CA TYR A 239 -23.65 -4.22 -1.72
C TYR A 239 -24.20 -4.32 -3.14
N THR A 240 -25.09 -5.27 -3.43
CA THR A 240 -25.69 -5.42 -4.76
C THR A 240 -26.43 -4.17 -5.17
N ARG A 241 -25.98 -3.57 -6.28
CA ARG A 241 -26.54 -2.31 -6.81
C ARG A 241 -26.48 -2.29 -8.35
N PRO A 242 -27.36 -1.54 -9.02
CA PRO A 242 -27.28 -1.34 -10.47
C PRO A 242 -25.94 -0.71 -10.89
N ALA A 243 -25.49 -1.00 -12.11
CA ALA A 243 -24.29 -0.37 -12.66
C ALA A 243 -24.43 1.17 -12.71
N GLY A 244 -23.44 1.90 -12.22
CA GLY A 244 -23.40 3.38 -12.20
C GLY A 244 -24.25 4.06 -11.11
N SER A 245 -24.78 3.32 -10.13
CA SER A 245 -25.72 3.83 -9.11
C SER A 245 -25.08 4.39 -7.83
N GLY A 246 -23.76 4.61 -7.79
CA GLY A 246 -23.05 5.00 -6.56
C GLY A 246 -22.99 6.50 -6.28
N ASP A 247 -23.12 6.89 -5.00
CA ASP A 247 -22.68 8.19 -4.48
C ASP A 247 -21.19 8.43 -4.79
N LYS A 248 -20.74 9.69 -4.80
CA LYS A 248 -19.35 10.02 -5.12
C LYS A 248 -18.53 10.20 -3.83
N ALA A 249 -17.51 9.37 -3.66
CA ALA A 249 -16.38 9.66 -2.78
C ALA A 249 -15.25 10.33 -3.58
N SER A 250 -14.41 11.11 -2.91
CA SER A 250 -13.22 11.73 -3.49
C SER A 250 -11.97 10.94 -3.14
N ILE A 251 -11.06 10.79 -4.11
CA ILE A 251 -9.73 10.25 -3.82
C ILE A 251 -9.02 11.25 -2.88
N PRO A 252 -8.52 10.82 -1.72
CA PRO A 252 -7.80 11.70 -0.81
C PRO A 252 -6.56 12.34 -1.46
N ASP A 253 -6.12 13.48 -0.93
CA ASP A 253 -4.95 14.19 -1.43
C ASP A 253 -3.65 13.40 -1.24
N GLY A 254 -2.66 13.74 -2.08
CA GLY A 254 -1.28 13.30 -1.91
C GLY A 254 -0.57 14.02 -0.74
N ASN A 255 0.52 13.43 -0.27
CA ASN A 255 1.33 13.95 0.83
C ASN A 255 2.49 14.88 0.43
N VAL A 256 2.70 15.12 -0.87
CA VAL A 256 3.75 15.98 -1.41
C VAL A 256 3.12 16.92 -2.43
N SER A 257 3.41 18.22 -2.33
CA SER A 257 2.95 19.22 -3.28
C SER A 257 3.73 19.13 -4.60
N ASN A 258 3.13 19.61 -5.69
CA ASN A 258 3.87 19.79 -6.95
C ASN A 258 4.96 20.85 -6.76
N GLY A 259 6.13 20.65 -7.37
CA GLY A 259 7.23 21.59 -7.24
C GLY A 259 8.57 21.06 -7.74
N ILE A 260 9.62 21.87 -7.57
CA ILE A 260 11.01 21.46 -7.83
C ILE A 260 11.69 21.21 -6.49
N TYR A 261 12.26 20.02 -6.35
CA TYR A 261 12.91 19.56 -5.13
C TYR A 261 14.34 19.14 -5.40
N ARG A 262 15.18 19.22 -4.37
CA ARG A 262 16.34 18.33 -4.23
C ARG A 262 16.01 17.22 -3.24
N PHE A 263 16.54 16.03 -3.50
CA PHE A 263 16.38 14.88 -2.62
C PHE A 263 17.68 14.59 -1.88
N ASN A 264 17.70 14.87 -0.58
CA ASN A 264 18.90 14.71 0.26
C ASN A 264 18.81 13.38 1.00
N VAL A 265 19.80 12.50 0.84
CA VAL A 265 19.80 11.23 1.58
C VAL A 265 20.13 11.48 3.06
N ARG A 266 19.37 10.85 3.96
CA ARG A 266 19.57 10.94 5.43
C ARG A 266 20.96 10.45 5.86
N LEU A 267 21.56 9.55 5.07
CA LEU A 267 22.86 8.94 5.34
C LEU A 267 23.98 9.98 5.57
N ASP A 268 24.13 10.93 4.66
CA ASP A 268 25.23 11.91 4.70
C ASP A 268 24.88 13.28 4.08
N GLY A 269 23.60 13.55 3.79
CA GLY A 269 23.11 14.84 3.30
C GLY A 269 23.42 15.14 1.83
N LYS A 270 24.11 14.24 1.13
CA LYS A 270 24.31 14.33 -0.33
C LYS A 270 23.00 14.15 -1.09
N VAL A 271 22.98 14.57 -2.34
CA VAL A 271 21.76 14.67 -3.15
C VAL A 271 21.68 13.61 -4.25
N MET A 272 20.45 13.30 -4.69
CA MET A 272 20.18 12.56 -5.92
C MET A 272 20.50 13.42 -7.14
N GLU A 273 21.34 12.91 -8.05
CA GLU A 273 21.81 13.58 -9.26
C GLU A 273 21.69 12.67 -10.47
N ALA A 274 21.32 13.23 -11.64
CA ALA A 274 21.53 12.57 -12.92
C ALA A 274 22.97 12.80 -13.42
N ASP A 275 23.70 11.71 -13.68
CA ASP A 275 25.13 11.77 -14.05
C ASP A 275 25.39 12.44 -15.41
N ASN A 276 24.39 12.40 -16.29
CA ASN A 276 24.37 13.07 -17.60
C ASN A 276 22.91 13.32 -18.03
N THR A 277 22.72 13.92 -19.21
CA THR A 277 21.39 14.30 -19.71
C THR A 277 20.76 13.28 -20.66
N ILE A 278 21.50 12.26 -21.11
CA ILE A 278 21.04 11.30 -22.13
C ILE A 278 20.04 10.28 -21.58
N GLU A 279 19.34 9.59 -22.46
CA GLU A 279 18.57 8.40 -22.10
C GLU A 279 19.50 7.27 -21.63
N GLY A 280 19.14 6.59 -20.54
CA GLY A 280 19.96 5.61 -19.85
C GLY A 280 21.03 6.20 -18.94
N ALA A 281 21.11 7.53 -18.78
CA ALA A 281 22.00 8.16 -17.80
C ALA A 281 21.71 7.64 -16.40
N ASN A 282 22.76 7.34 -15.61
CA ASN A 282 22.58 6.81 -14.27
C ASN A 282 22.12 7.91 -13.32
N VAL A 283 21.41 7.49 -12.29
CA VAL A 283 21.11 8.34 -11.14
C VAL A 283 22.04 7.97 -10.00
N ILE A 284 22.78 8.95 -9.52
CA ILE A 284 23.88 8.80 -8.57
C ILE A 284 23.66 9.69 -7.35
N LYS A 285 24.43 9.44 -6.29
CA LYS A 285 24.57 10.34 -5.16
C LYS A 285 25.77 11.25 -5.33
N SER A 286 25.61 12.54 -5.08
CA SER A 286 26.70 13.52 -5.15
C SER A 286 26.57 14.67 -4.14
N THR A 287 27.66 15.40 -3.90
CA THR A 287 27.62 16.67 -3.16
C THR A 287 26.80 17.72 -3.92
N TYR A 288 25.86 18.37 -3.23
CA TYR A 288 25.03 19.44 -3.81
C TYR A 288 25.90 20.62 -4.27
N ALA A 289 25.77 20.97 -5.54
CA ALA A 289 26.48 22.04 -6.23
C ALA A 289 25.53 23.08 -6.86
N GLY A 290 24.22 22.99 -6.58
CA GLY A 290 23.23 23.92 -7.12
C GLY A 290 22.91 23.75 -8.60
N LYS A 291 23.28 22.60 -9.20
CA LYS A 291 23.10 22.35 -10.64
C LYS A 291 21.71 21.80 -10.93
N GLU A 292 21.19 22.08 -12.13
CA GLU A 292 19.88 21.59 -12.58
C GLU A 292 19.79 20.05 -12.68
N ASN A 293 20.92 19.35 -12.83
CA ASN A 293 20.92 17.87 -12.82
C ASN A 293 20.72 17.28 -11.41
N GLN A 294 20.77 18.10 -10.37
CA GLN A 294 20.49 17.76 -8.97
C GLN A 294 19.09 18.20 -8.52
N GLN A 295 18.28 18.70 -9.44
CA GLN A 295 16.93 19.22 -9.19
C GLN A 295 15.91 18.35 -9.92
N TRP A 296 14.79 18.10 -9.25
CA TRP A 296 13.77 17.17 -9.70
C TRP A 296 12.38 17.80 -9.62
N SER A 297 11.71 17.90 -10.75
CA SER A 297 10.31 18.27 -10.84
C SER A 297 9.45 17.09 -10.38
N VAL A 298 8.63 17.32 -9.36
CA VAL A 298 7.67 16.36 -8.81
C VAL A 298 6.27 16.81 -9.17
N THR A 299 5.52 15.93 -9.84
CA THR A 299 4.13 16.19 -10.23
C THR A 299 3.24 15.05 -9.75
N HIS A 300 2.21 15.37 -8.97
CA HIS A 300 1.17 14.45 -8.52
C HIS A 300 0.29 14.00 -9.70
N LEU A 301 0.06 12.70 -9.77
CA LEU A 301 -0.72 12.02 -10.81
C LEU A 301 -2.09 11.57 -10.30
N GLY A 302 -2.42 11.86 -9.04
CA GLY A 302 -3.59 11.32 -8.33
C GLY A 302 -3.27 10.08 -7.47
N GLY A 303 -4.11 9.81 -6.47
CA GLY A 303 -4.02 8.60 -5.65
C GLY A 303 -2.67 8.39 -4.94
N GLY A 304 -1.96 9.47 -4.62
CA GLY A 304 -0.64 9.43 -3.99
C GLY A 304 0.52 9.00 -4.89
N GLN A 305 0.32 8.97 -6.21
CA GLN A 305 1.36 8.68 -7.18
C GLN A 305 1.94 9.96 -7.79
N TYR A 306 3.21 9.92 -8.15
CA TYR A 306 3.96 11.06 -8.66
C TYR A 306 4.84 10.66 -9.85
N SER A 307 4.96 11.55 -10.83
CA SER A 307 6.07 11.53 -11.78
C SER A 307 7.22 12.37 -11.23
N ILE A 308 8.45 11.92 -11.50
CA ILE A 308 9.68 12.61 -11.10
C ILE A 308 10.51 12.84 -12.36
N LYS A 309 10.81 14.10 -12.68
CA LYS A 309 11.59 14.47 -13.87
C LYS A 309 12.82 15.29 -13.48
N ASN A 310 13.96 14.96 -14.09
CA ASN A 310 15.17 15.75 -13.90
C ASN A 310 15.02 17.11 -14.61
N VAL A 311 15.36 18.21 -13.92
CA VAL A 311 15.15 19.57 -14.44
C VAL A 311 16.04 19.85 -15.66
N GLN A 312 17.32 19.46 -15.62
CA GLN A 312 18.25 19.75 -16.72
C GLN A 312 17.87 19.04 -18.03
N SER A 313 17.52 17.76 -17.95
CA SER A 313 17.27 16.93 -19.14
C SER A 313 15.81 16.89 -19.57
N GLY A 314 14.87 17.21 -18.68
CA GLY A 314 13.43 17.01 -18.87
C GLY A 314 13.00 15.54 -18.89
N ARG A 315 13.91 14.60 -18.64
CA ARG A 315 13.67 13.15 -18.68
C ARG A 315 13.11 12.62 -17.35
N SER A 316 12.32 11.56 -17.43
CA SER A 316 11.75 10.89 -16.26
C SER A 316 12.79 10.07 -15.52
N LEU A 317 12.73 10.07 -14.20
CA LEU A 317 13.35 9.06 -13.35
C LEU A 317 12.60 7.72 -13.56
N GLU A 318 13.33 6.63 -13.71
CA GLU A 318 12.71 5.30 -13.80
C GLU A 318 13.58 4.20 -13.19
N VAL A 319 12.94 3.07 -12.86
CA VAL A 319 13.66 1.81 -12.61
C VAL A 319 14.03 1.18 -13.95
N THR A 320 15.32 0.92 -14.18
CA THR A 320 15.83 0.37 -15.44
C THR A 320 15.05 -0.90 -15.85
N ASN A 321 14.52 -0.88 -17.08
CA ASN A 321 13.75 -1.97 -17.70
C ASN A 321 12.51 -2.44 -16.91
N GLY A 322 12.02 -1.65 -15.94
CA GLY A 322 10.94 -2.08 -15.05
C GLY A 322 11.27 -3.34 -14.25
N SER A 323 12.56 -3.59 -13.97
CA SER A 323 12.97 -4.75 -13.18
C SER A 323 12.35 -4.72 -11.79
N LEU A 324 12.00 -5.89 -11.26
CA LEU A 324 11.56 -6.07 -9.88
C LEU A 324 12.70 -6.52 -8.96
N ASP A 325 13.91 -6.68 -9.48
CA ASP A 325 15.04 -7.27 -8.76
C ASP A 325 15.75 -6.26 -7.87
N HIS A 326 16.38 -6.78 -6.82
CA HIS A 326 17.30 -5.99 -6.02
C HIS A 326 18.49 -5.50 -6.87
N GLY A 327 18.83 -4.24 -6.71
CA GLY A 327 19.99 -3.65 -7.36
C GLY A 327 19.74 -3.14 -8.77
N ALA A 328 18.50 -3.28 -9.30
CA ALA A 328 18.13 -2.55 -10.50
C ALA A 328 18.34 -1.05 -10.26
N LYS A 329 19.03 -0.40 -11.19
CA LYS A 329 19.42 1.00 -11.05
C LYS A 329 18.26 1.93 -11.41
N PHE A 330 18.36 3.14 -10.89
CA PHE A 330 17.58 4.25 -11.40
C PHE A 330 18.30 4.91 -12.56
N GLN A 331 17.56 5.26 -13.60
CA GLN A 331 18.08 5.91 -14.80
C GLN A 331 17.16 7.02 -15.29
N LEU A 332 17.66 7.85 -16.21
CA LEU A 332 16.84 8.78 -16.99
C LEU A 332 16.26 8.11 -18.23
N ALA A 333 14.99 8.37 -18.51
CA ALA A 333 14.32 7.86 -19.71
C ALA A 333 13.33 8.85 -20.33
N ALA A 334 12.92 8.55 -21.56
CA ALA A 334 11.79 9.23 -22.17
C ALA A 334 10.53 9.04 -21.30
N SER A 335 9.72 10.09 -21.17
CA SER A 335 8.50 10.02 -20.36
C SER A 335 7.47 9.09 -20.99
N THR A 336 6.95 8.17 -20.18
CA THR A 336 5.86 7.24 -20.49
C THR A 336 4.91 7.15 -19.30
N ASP A 337 3.73 6.56 -19.49
CA ASP A 337 2.77 6.32 -18.40
C ASP A 337 2.99 4.96 -17.70
N GLN A 338 4.17 4.36 -17.89
CA GLN A 338 4.50 3.05 -17.34
C GLN A 338 4.75 3.10 -15.83
N ASP A 339 4.40 2.03 -15.12
CA ASP A 339 4.46 1.99 -13.65
C ASP A 339 5.89 2.11 -13.08
N GLN A 340 6.94 1.80 -13.86
CA GLN A 340 8.33 2.02 -13.45
C GLN A 340 8.77 3.49 -13.42
N GLN A 341 7.96 4.41 -13.94
CA GLN A 341 8.20 5.87 -13.91
C GLN A 341 7.31 6.61 -12.91
N LYS A 342 6.45 5.87 -12.19
CA LYS A 342 5.57 6.42 -11.15
C LYS A 342 6.15 6.09 -9.78
N PHE A 343 6.01 7.01 -8.86
CA PHE A 343 6.57 6.93 -7.51
C PHE A 343 5.54 7.27 -6.45
N ALA A 344 5.72 6.72 -5.25
CA ALA A 344 5.07 7.15 -4.04
C ALA A 344 6.11 7.66 -3.04
N PHE A 345 5.80 8.74 -2.34
CA PHE A 345 6.60 9.19 -1.21
C PHE A 345 5.96 8.64 0.06
N ILE A 346 6.65 7.75 0.79
CA ILE A 346 6.10 7.15 2.01
C ILE A 346 6.89 7.64 3.21
N SER A 347 6.25 8.34 4.14
CA SER A 347 6.93 8.93 5.31
C SER A 347 7.65 7.87 6.14
N THR A 348 8.84 8.20 6.61
CA THR A 348 9.60 7.42 7.59
C THR A 348 9.71 8.13 8.95
N GLY A 349 8.94 9.21 9.14
CA GLY A 349 9.08 10.10 10.30
C GLY A 349 10.17 11.17 10.12
N ASP A 350 10.18 12.15 11.02
CA ASP A 350 11.15 13.26 11.07
C ASP A 350 11.30 14.08 9.77
N GLY A 351 10.27 14.10 8.92
CA GLY A 351 10.30 14.79 7.63
C GLY A 351 11.08 14.06 6.53
N TYR A 352 11.41 12.78 6.72
CA TYR A 352 12.02 11.93 5.71
C TYR A 352 11.00 11.00 5.04
N TYR A 353 11.31 10.60 3.81
CA TYR A 353 10.47 9.76 2.98
C TYR A 353 11.29 8.63 2.35
N ARG A 354 10.63 7.51 2.11
CA ARG A 354 10.99 6.57 1.07
C ARG A 354 10.51 7.11 -0.27
N ILE A 355 11.39 7.17 -1.27
CA ILE A 355 11.00 7.40 -2.66
C ILE A 355 10.82 6.01 -3.29
N THR A 356 9.57 5.56 -3.42
CA THR A 356 9.24 4.17 -3.74
C THR A 356 8.63 4.07 -5.14
N PRO A 357 9.25 3.34 -6.09
CA PRO A 357 8.62 3.05 -7.38
C PRO A 357 7.26 2.38 -7.20
N VAL A 358 6.29 2.69 -8.06
CA VAL A 358 4.96 2.08 -7.98
C VAL A 358 4.98 0.63 -8.43
N ILE A 359 5.87 0.29 -9.39
CA ILE A 359 6.06 -1.07 -9.90
C ILE A 359 6.57 -2.05 -8.82
N SER A 360 7.33 -1.54 -7.84
CA SER A 360 7.98 -2.33 -6.80
C SER A 360 8.05 -1.53 -5.49
N ASN A 361 7.61 -2.10 -4.38
CA ASN A 361 7.72 -1.49 -3.05
C ASN A 361 9.17 -1.47 -2.49
N LYS A 362 10.16 -1.25 -3.37
CA LYS A 362 11.60 -1.24 -3.11
C LYS A 362 12.12 0.18 -3.28
N PRO A 363 12.35 0.94 -2.20
CA PRO A 363 12.68 2.35 -2.29
C PRO A 363 14.05 2.62 -2.94
N ALA A 364 14.23 3.86 -3.38
CA ALA A 364 15.53 4.40 -3.76
C ALA A 364 16.56 4.23 -2.63
N ASP A 365 17.66 3.56 -2.97
CA ASP A 365 18.71 3.06 -2.08
C ASP A 365 20.07 3.52 -2.62
N VAL A 366 20.85 4.21 -1.79
CA VAL A 366 22.25 4.48 -2.10
C VAL A 366 23.02 3.17 -1.93
N THR A 367 23.59 2.68 -3.04
CA THR A 367 24.20 1.35 -3.10
C THR A 367 25.25 1.14 -2.00
N GLY A 368 25.07 0.07 -1.22
CA GLY A 368 26.06 -0.38 -0.24
C GLY A 368 26.26 0.53 0.98
N LEU A 369 25.28 1.39 1.31
CA LEU A 369 25.39 2.40 2.36
C LEU A 369 26.63 3.31 2.20
N SER A 370 27.12 3.47 0.96
CA SER A 370 28.37 4.17 0.71
C SER A 370 28.23 5.68 0.89
N THR A 371 29.23 6.32 1.50
CA THR A 371 29.35 7.78 1.64
C THR A 371 30.15 8.43 0.50
N ALA A 372 30.64 7.63 -0.46
CA ALA A 372 31.41 8.12 -1.60
C ALA A 372 30.57 8.94 -2.59
N GLU A 373 31.25 9.75 -3.41
CA GLU A 373 30.67 10.45 -4.56
C GLU A 373 30.38 9.49 -5.72
N GLY A 374 29.38 9.81 -6.54
CA GLY A 374 29.09 9.08 -7.78
C GLY A 374 28.50 7.68 -7.56
N VAL A 375 28.10 7.35 -6.33
CA VAL A 375 27.53 6.03 -6.02
C VAL A 375 26.17 5.90 -6.70
N PRO A 376 25.91 4.84 -7.50
CA PRO A 376 24.61 4.63 -8.11
C PRO A 376 23.49 4.47 -7.08
N ILE A 377 22.33 5.03 -7.41
CA ILE A 377 21.09 4.81 -6.68
C ILE A 377 20.36 3.65 -7.36
N GLN A 378 19.89 2.72 -6.55
CA GLN A 378 19.24 1.48 -6.98
C GLN A 378 17.93 1.30 -6.21
N GLN A 379 17.06 0.39 -6.64
CA GLN A 379 16.01 -0.10 -5.77
C GLN A 379 16.53 -1.24 -4.89
N TRP A 380 16.10 -1.29 -3.64
CA TRP A 380 16.44 -2.38 -2.73
C TRP A 380 15.31 -2.64 -1.74
N ARG A 381 15.27 -3.83 -1.11
CA ARG A 381 14.31 -4.09 -0.02
C ARG A 381 14.47 -3.02 1.06
N TYR A 382 13.35 -2.54 1.60
CA TYR A 382 13.40 -1.57 2.67
C TYR A 382 13.94 -2.22 3.96
N THR A 383 14.95 -1.59 4.56
CA THR A 383 15.65 -2.08 5.76
C THR A 383 15.68 -1.04 6.89
N SER A 384 14.92 0.05 6.76
CA SER A 384 14.95 1.22 7.65
C SER A 384 16.29 1.98 7.71
N ASN A 385 17.30 1.56 6.96
CA ASN A 385 18.60 2.22 6.94
C ASN A 385 18.53 3.63 6.32
N TYR A 386 19.39 4.53 6.80
CA TYR A 386 19.41 5.94 6.36
C TYR A 386 19.79 6.15 4.88
N ASN A 387 20.36 5.15 4.22
CA ASN A 387 20.65 5.18 2.79
C ASN A 387 19.39 5.05 1.90
N GLN A 388 18.22 4.79 2.51
CA GLN A 388 16.92 4.63 1.85
C GLN A 388 15.90 5.72 2.25
N GLN A 389 16.33 6.70 3.04
CA GLN A 389 15.49 7.76 3.56
C GLN A 389 15.95 9.10 2.98
N TRP A 390 15.02 9.86 2.44
CA TRP A 390 15.29 11.06 1.67
C TRP A 390 14.49 12.23 2.21
N LYS A 391 15.14 13.37 2.41
CA LYS A 391 14.47 14.64 2.68
C LYS A 391 14.20 15.33 1.35
N LEU A 392 12.95 15.76 1.16
CA LEU A 392 12.55 16.58 0.02
C LEU A 392 12.69 18.05 0.43
N GLU A 393 13.64 18.76 -0.18
CA GLU A 393 13.82 20.20 0.07
C GLU A 393 13.43 20.99 -1.18
N SER A 394 12.46 21.89 -1.03
CA SER A 394 12.01 22.77 -2.13
C SER A 394 13.15 23.68 -2.60
N ILE A 395 13.19 23.95 -3.90
CA ILE A 395 14.18 24.83 -4.57
C ILE A 395 13.55 26.17 -5.00
N GLU A 396 12.34 26.47 -4.54
CA GLU A 396 11.67 27.77 -4.77
C GLU A 396 12.47 29.01 -4.34
#